data_AF-A0A9D9CYI7-F1
#
_entry.id   AF-A0A9D9CYI7-F1
#
_cell.length_a   1.000
_cell.length_b   1.000
_cell.length_c   1.000
_cell.angle_alpha   90.00
_cell.angle_beta   90.00
_cell.angle_gamma   90.00
#
_symmetry.space_group_name_H-M   'P 1'
#
loop_
_entity.id
_entity.type
_entity.pdbx_description
1 polymer ?
#
loop_
_entity_poly.entity_id
_entity_poly.type
_entity_poly.pdbx_seq_one_letter_code
_entity_poly.pdbx_strand_id
1 'polypeptide(L)'
;MNNNILRKTLLSGFITVAAAFNLNAVPVHINSGNPAYPFPQFLEYASGDNLGTKNPEGVVHVEMEQDIRDAYQIFANEWEYTGDVMDGVKYIRGNIGCPYDCREGDGYSMLAAAVMGDKDAFDGLWFRIHDSFRPTATSYLTGAKVPDGGYGNLIIGDQANSCSATDGDNEIVLALYIAWRQWGDDSGHKAANGEMISYKKDMIEVTRGLVAMYEERFKTENPRRVTTGDVGLDGYLKNGTT
;
A
#
# COMPACT_ATOMS: atom_id res chain seq x y z
N MET A 1 -67.70 -38.60 18.30
CA MET A 1 -66.35 -39.12 18.02
C MET A 1 -65.50 -37.94 17.59
N ASN A 2 -64.58 -37.49 18.45
CA ASN A 2 -63.78 -36.27 18.26
C ASN A 2 -62.57 -36.54 17.36
N ASN A 3 -62.43 -35.79 16.28
CA ASN A 3 -61.24 -35.77 15.43
C ASN A 3 -60.30 -34.66 15.89
N ASN A 4 -59.23 -35.03 16.60
CA ASN A 4 -58.11 -34.14 16.91
C ASN A 4 -57.08 -34.18 15.78
N ILE A 5 -57.01 -33.11 15.00
CA ILE A 5 -55.96 -32.89 13.99
C ILE A 5 -54.79 -32.18 14.68
N LEU A 6 -53.69 -32.90 14.91
CA LEU A 6 -52.41 -32.34 15.34
C LEU A 6 -51.77 -31.57 14.18
N ARG A 7 -51.75 -30.23 14.25
CA ARG A 7 -50.86 -29.40 13.42
C ARG A 7 -49.45 -29.43 14.02
N LYS A 8 -48.50 -30.04 13.31
CA LYS A 8 -47.07 -29.91 13.59
C LYS A 8 -46.58 -28.57 13.03
N THR A 9 -46.25 -27.64 13.91
CA THR A 9 -45.55 -26.39 13.56
C THR A 9 -44.06 -26.72 13.40
N LEU A 10 -43.58 -26.71 12.15
CA LEU A 10 -42.14 -26.76 11.86
C LEU A 10 -41.54 -25.40 12.22
N LEU A 11 -40.79 -25.37 13.34
CA LEU A 11 -39.97 -24.23 13.72
C LEU A 11 -38.69 -24.30 12.87
N SER A 12 -38.62 -23.48 11.82
CA SER A 12 -37.39 -23.29 11.05
C SER A 12 -36.40 -22.49 11.91
N GLY A 13 -35.47 -23.19 12.56
CA GLY A 13 -34.37 -22.57 13.28
C GLY A 13 -33.42 -21.89 12.29
N PHE A 14 -33.41 -20.56 12.27
CA PHE A 14 -32.33 -19.79 11.67
C PHE A 14 -31.07 -20.00 12.52
N ILE A 15 -30.13 -20.79 12.01
CA ILE A 15 -28.77 -20.82 12.54
C ILE A 15 -28.08 -19.56 11.99
N THR A 16 -28.01 -18.53 12.81
CA THR A 16 -27.16 -17.36 12.54
C THR A 16 -25.72 -17.81 12.77
N VAL A 17 -25.00 -18.15 11.70
CA VAL A 17 -23.55 -18.30 11.76
C VAL A 17 -22.99 -16.90 11.97
N ALA A 18 -22.72 -16.54 13.22
CA ALA A 18 -21.94 -15.34 13.52
C ALA A 18 -20.52 -15.61 13.04
N ALA A 19 -20.16 -15.08 11.87
CA ALA A 19 -18.77 -14.98 11.47
C ALA A 19 -18.04 -14.22 12.58
N ALA A 20 -17.01 -14.84 13.16
CA ALA A 20 -16.13 -14.18 14.10
C ALA A 20 -15.33 -13.14 13.33
N PHE A 21 -15.87 -11.93 13.22
CA PHE A 21 -15.09 -10.79 12.74
C PHE A 21 -13.98 -10.56 13.78
N ASN A 22 -12.72 -10.64 13.33
CA ASN A 22 -11.62 -10.08 14.10
C ASN A 22 -11.89 -8.57 14.21
N LEU A 23 -12.42 -8.14 15.36
CA LEU A 23 -12.79 -6.74 15.63
C LEU A 23 -11.60 -5.76 15.54
N ASN A 24 -10.37 -6.28 15.38
CA ASN A 24 -9.14 -5.51 15.26
C ASN A 24 -8.57 -5.48 13.83
N ALA A 25 -9.09 -6.28 12.89
CA ALA A 25 -8.55 -6.30 11.53
C ALA A 25 -8.88 -5.00 10.78
N VAL A 26 -7.95 -4.53 9.95
CA VAL A 26 -8.22 -3.42 9.02
C VAL A 26 -9.24 -3.90 7.98
N PRO A 27 -10.43 -3.28 7.91
CA PRO A 27 -11.41 -3.64 6.89
C PRO A 27 -10.90 -3.21 5.51
N VAL A 28 -11.04 -4.10 4.52
CA VAL A 28 -10.73 -3.76 3.13
C VAL A 28 -11.93 -3.12 2.44
N HIS A 29 -11.67 -2.15 1.60
CA HIS A 29 -12.65 -1.38 0.84
C HIS A 29 -12.28 -1.40 -0.64
N ILE A 30 -12.30 -2.61 -1.23
CA ILE A 30 -12.00 -2.84 -2.64
C ILE A 30 -12.87 -1.93 -3.53
N ASN A 31 -12.23 -1.23 -4.47
CA ASN A 31 -12.82 -0.21 -5.33
C ASN A 31 -13.34 1.05 -4.63
N SER A 32 -12.81 1.40 -3.46
CA SER A 32 -13.10 2.67 -2.78
C SER A 32 -12.48 3.87 -3.51
N GLY A 33 -13.06 5.05 -3.29
CA GLY A 33 -12.58 6.28 -3.90
C GLY A 33 -12.84 6.42 -5.40
N ASN A 34 -13.75 5.62 -5.97
CA ASN A 34 -14.13 5.65 -7.38
C ASN A 34 -12.92 5.51 -8.34
N PRO A 35 -12.19 4.39 -8.29
CA PRO A 35 -10.97 4.21 -9.08
C PRO A 35 -11.28 4.17 -10.58
N ALA A 36 -10.41 4.78 -11.39
CA ALA A 36 -10.48 4.72 -12.84
C ALA A 36 -10.26 3.30 -13.40
N TYR A 37 -9.56 2.45 -12.64
CA TYR A 37 -9.20 1.09 -13.00
C TYR A 37 -9.60 0.11 -11.88
N PRO A 38 -10.91 -0.13 -11.67
CA PRO A 38 -11.41 -0.96 -10.58
C PRO A 38 -11.01 -2.43 -10.74
N PHE A 39 -10.78 -3.12 -9.62
CA PHE A 39 -10.59 -4.56 -9.59
C PHE A 39 -11.92 -5.32 -9.73
N PRO A 40 -11.95 -6.45 -10.48
CA PRO A 40 -10.89 -6.94 -11.36
C PRO A 40 -10.93 -6.27 -12.73
N GLN A 41 -9.76 -6.04 -13.34
CA GLN A 41 -9.69 -5.42 -14.65
C GLN A 41 -9.72 -6.41 -15.83
N PHE A 42 -9.31 -7.67 -15.60
CA PHE A 42 -9.17 -8.72 -16.63
C PHE A 42 -8.58 -8.24 -17.96
N LEU A 43 -7.56 -7.35 -17.89
CA LEU A 43 -6.93 -6.80 -19.09
C LEU A 43 -6.30 -7.90 -19.93
N GLU A 44 -6.45 -7.76 -21.24
CA GLU A 44 -5.78 -8.59 -22.23
C GLU A 44 -4.28 -8.29 -22.26
N TYR A 45 -3.47 -9.33 -22.08
CA TYR A 45 -2.03 -9.23 -22.26
C TYR A 45 -1.70 -9.11 -23.75
N ALA A 46 -0.49 -8.61 -24.07
CA ALA A 46 -0.06 -8.38 -25.45
C ALA A 46 -0.12 -9.62 -26.37
N SER A 47 -0.14 -10.83 -25.79
CA SER A 47 -0.31 -12.09 -26.52
C SER A 47 -1.76 -12.42 -26.90
N GLY A 48 -2.73 -11.58 -26.52
CA GLY A 48 -4.14 -11.74 -26.87
C GLY A 48 -4.99 -12.47 -25.82
N ASP A 49 -4.43 -12.75 -24.65
CA ASP A 49 -5.04 -13.61 -23.64
C ASP A 49 -5.27 -12.87 -22.32
N ASN A 50 -6.31 -13.24 -21.56
CA ASN A 50 -6.51 -12.82 -20.19
C ASN A 50 -7.12 -13.93 -19.34
N LEU A 51 -7.06 -13.77 -18.01
CA LEU A 51 -7.63 -14.73 -17.08
C LEU A 51 -9.17 -14.78 -17.11
N GLY A 52 -9.84 -13.75 -17.64
CA GLY A 52 -11.29 -13.76 -17.82
C GLY A 52 -11.76 -14.67 -18.95
N THR A 53 -10.94 -14.88 -19.99
CA THR A 53 -11.25 -15.68 -21.18
C THR A 53 -10.47 -17.00 -21.25
N LYS A 54 -9.32 -17.08 -20.57
CA LYS A 54 -8.45 -18.26 -20.46
C LYS A 54 -8.09 -18.54 -19.00
N ASN A 55 -9.11 -18.90 -18.24
CA ASN A 55 -9.00 -19.38 -16.87
C ASN A 55 -8.40 -20.79 -16.78
N PRO A 56 -7.74 -21.16 -15.66
CA PRO A 56 -7.35 -22.54 -15.39
C PRO A 56 -8.53 -23.50 -15.47
N GLU A 57 -8.26 -24.74 -15.90
CA GLU A 57 -9.30 -25.78 -15.99
C GLU A 57 -9.98 -26.00 -14.65
N GLY A 58 -11.31 -25.95 -14.63
CA GLY A 58 -12.12 -26.21 -13.44
C GLY A 58 -12.31 -25.02 -12.49
N VAL A 59 -11.82 -23.81 -12.82
CA VAL A 59 -12.02 -22.61 -11.98
C VAL A 59 -12.64 -21.51 -12.83
N VAL A 60 -13.86 -21.06 -12.56
CA VAL A 60 -14.48 -19.97 -13.35
C VAL A 60 -13.93 -18.59 -12.95
N HIS A 61 -14.03 -17.59 -13.85
CA HIS A 61 -13.46 -16.26 -13.59
C HIS A 61 -14.01 -15.61 -12.29
N VAL A 62 -15.27 -15.87 -11.94
CA VAL A 62 -15.89 -15.35 -10.72
C VAL A 62 -15.34 -16.02 -9.45
N GLU A 63 -14.95 -17.29 -9.52
CA GLU A 63 -14.28 -17.98 -8.41
C GLU A 63 -12.87 -17.43 -8.22
N MET A 64 -12.11 -17.23 -9.31
CA MET A 64 -10.79 -16.58 -9.21
C MET A 64 -10.89 -15.16 -8.65
N GLU A 65 -11.88 -14.38 -9.07
CA GLU A 65 -12.10 -13.05 -8.50
C GLU A 65 -12.37 -13.13 -7.00
N GLN A 66 -13.25 -14.04 -6.58
CA GLN A 66 -13.58 -14.24 -5.17
C GLN A 66 -12.34 -14.68 -4.38
N ASP A 67 -11.56 -15.63 -4.89
CA ASP A 67 -10.33 -16.12 -4.25
C ASP A 67 -9.31 -15.01 -4.05
N ILE A 68 -9.16 -14.09 -5.02
CA ILE A 68 -8.25 -12.94 -4.89
C ILE A 68 -8.79 -11.92 -3.88
N ARG A 69 -10.10 -11.68 -3.83
CA ARG A 69 -10.72 -10.81 -2.81
C ARG A 69 -10.51 -11.37 -1.41
N ASP A 70 -10.68 -12.68 -1.25
CA ASP A 70 -10.49 -13.37 0.02
C ASP A 70 -9.01 -13.39 0.41
N ALA A 71 -8.10 -13.65 -0.53
CA ALA A 71 -6.66 -13.59 -0.30
C ALA A 71 -6.22 -12.18 0.12
N TYR A 72 -6.76 -11.12 -0.52
CA TYR A 72 -6.47 -9.75 -0.13
C TYR A 72 -6.97 -9.44 1.28
N GLN A 73 -8.19 -9.86 1.64
CA GLN A 73 -8.69 -9.70 3.00
C GLN A 73 -7.86 -10.48 4.02
N ILE A 74 -7.42 -11.71 3.70
CA ILE A 74 -6.54 -12.50 4.55
C ILE A 74 -5.21 -11.78 4.77
N PHE A 75 -4.61 -11.26 3.71
CA PHE A 75 -3.38 -10.48 3.80
C PHE A 75 -3.58 -9.21 4.64
N ALA A 76 -4.68 -8.48 4.42
CA ALA A 76 -5.02 -7.27 5.18
C ALA A 76 -5.38 -7.53 6.64
N ASN A 77 -5.75 -8.75 7.02
CA ASN A 77 -5.98 -9.12 8.43
C ASN A 77 -4.70 -9.05 9.27
N GLU A 78 -3.54 -9.07 8.64
CA GLU A 78 -2.24 -8.89 9.33
C GLU A 78 -1.96 -7.42 9.63
N TRP A 79 -2.66 -6.49 8.99
CA TRP A 79 -2.41 -5.06 9.17
C TRP A 79 -2.96 -4.52 10.48
N GLU A 80 -2.30 -3.47 10.99
CA GLU A 80 -2.66 -2.83 12.25
C GLU A 80 -2.77 -1.31 12.09
N TYR A 81 -3.74 -0.69 12.76
CA TYR A 81 -3.75 0.76 12.91
C TYR A 81 -2.67 1.21 13.88
N THR A 82 -1.91 2.25 13.55
CA THR A 82 -0.88 2.80 14.47
C THR A 82 -1.49 3.61 15.62
N GLY A 83 -2.74 4.05 15.45
CA GLY A 83 -3.44 4.96 16.36
C GLY A 83 -3.46 6.41 15.89
N ASP A 84 -2.62 6.76 14.91
CA ASP A 84 -2.59 8.11 14.32
C ASP A 84 -3.73 8.31 13.32
N VAL A 85 -4.23 9.55 13.24
CA VAL A 85 -5.31 9.94 12.33
C VAL A 85 -5.01 11.30 11.72
N MET A 86 -4.99 11.38 10.39
CA MET A 86 -4.76 12.62 9.62
C MET A 86 -5.93 12.82 8.66
N ASP A 87 -6.65 13.94 8.79
CA ASP A 87 -7.82 14.29 7.95
C ASP A 87 -8.85 13.13 7.81
N GLY A 88 -9.07 12.40 8.91
CA GLY A 88 -9.97 11.24 8.97
C GLY A 88 -9.35 9.91 8.52
N VAL A 89 -8.17 9.92 7.90
CA VAL A 89 -7.42 8.73 7.50
C VAL A 89 -6.64 8.18 8.69
N LYS A 90 -6.92 6.93 9.05
CA LYS A 90 -6.18 6.21 10.09
C LYS A 90 -4.90 5.62 9.50
N TYR A 91 -3.77 5.83 10.15
CA TYR A 91 -2.50 5.30 9.70
C TYR A 91 -2.45 3.78 9.89
N ILE A 92 -1.95 3.08 8.87
CA ILE A 92 -1.91 1.61 8.81
C ILE A 92 -0.46 1.15 8.71
N ARG A 93 -0.12 0.15 9.52
CA ARG A 93 1.11 -0.64 9.39
C ARG A 93 0.81 -1.93 8.65
N GLY A 94 1.42 -2.08 7.46
CA GLY A 94 1.15 -3.21 6.56
C GLY A 94 2.14 -4.38 6.67
N ASN A 95 3.34 -4.13 7.19
CA ASN A 95 4.45 -5.09 7.21
C ASN A 95 4.55 -5.96 8.49
N ILE A 96 3.41 -6.31 9.09
CA ILE A 96 3.39 -7.16 10.28
C ILE A 96 3.88 -8.57 9.90
N GLY A 97 4.96 -9.03 10.53
CA GLY A 97 5.61 -10.31 10.23
C GLY A 97 7.06 -10.18 9.76
N CYS A 98 7.47 -8.98 9.33
CA CYS A 98 8.88 -8.67 9.16
C CYS A 98 9.54 -8.52 10.56
N PRO A 99 10.77 -9.05 10.78
CA PRO A 99 11.44 -8.99 12.09
C PRO A 99 11.67 -7.57 12.60
N TYR A 100 11.56 -6.59 11.71
CA TYR A 100 11.54 -5.15 11.98
C TYR A 100 10.57 -4.48 10.99
N ASP A 101 10.43 -3.17 11.10
CA ASP A 101 9.53 -2.36 10.27
C ASP A 101 10.11 -2.13 8.86
N CYS A 102 10.29 -3.18 8.05
CA CYS A 102 10.96 -3.11 6.74
C CYS A 102 10.08 -2.51 5.63
N ARG A 103 10.72 -1.83 4.66
CA ARG A 103 10.01 -1.19 3.54
C ARG A 103 9.51 -2.17 2.49
N GLU A 104 10.16 -3.33 2.36
CA GLU A 104 9.72 -4.40 1.46
C GLU A 104 8.24 -4.76 1.71
N GLY A 105 7.90 -5.11 2.96
CA GLY A 105 6.53 -5.47 3.34
C GLY A 105 5.54 -4.31 3.24
N ASP A 106 5.99 -3.07 3.48
CA ASP A 106 5.14 -1.89 3.34
C ASP A 106 4.87 -1.59 1.85
N GLY A 107 5.87 -1.76 0.99
CA GLY A 107 5.73 -1.68 -0.47
C GLY A 107 4.76 -2.73 -1.02
N TYR A 108 4.85 -3.99 -0.57
CA TYR A 108 3.89 -5.03 -0.94
C TYR A 108 2.45 -4.70 -0.52
N SER A 109 2.28 -4.16 0.69
CA SER A 109 0.97 -3.76 1.21
C SER A 109 0.37 -2.60 0.42
N MET A 110 1.18 -1.57 0.12
CA MET A 110 0.75 -0.45 -0.72
C MET A 110 0.39 -0.90 -2.13
N LEU A 111 1.21 -1.75 -2.73
CA LEU A 111 0.99 -2.26 -4.08
C LEU A 111 -0.30 -3.08 -4.16
N ALA A 112 -0.54 -3.95 -3.18
CA ALA A 112 -1.78 -4.71 -3.07
C ALA A 112 -2.99 -3.78 -2.96
N ALA A 113 -2.96 -2.78 -2.07
CA ALA A 113 -4.04 -1.82 -1.92
C ALA A 113 -4.32 -1.02 -3.22
N ALA A 114 -3.27 -0.57 -3.90
CA ALA A 114 -3.40 0.17 -5.16
C ALA A 114 -4.01 -0.69 -6.29
N VAL A 115 -3.57 -1.95 -6.43
CA VAL A 115 -4.09 -2.88 -7.45
C VAL A 115 -5.53 -3.29 -7.16
N MET A 116 -5.88 -3.46 -5.89
CA MET A 116 -7.26 -3.76 -5.46
C MET A 116 -8.17 -2.51 -5.50
N GLY A 117 -7.64 -1.34 -5.84
CA GLY A 117 -8.41 -0.10 -5.82
C GLY A 117 -8.95 0.23 -4.43
N ASP A 118 -8.24 -0.14 -3.37
CA ASP A 118 -8.59 0.14 -1.98
C ASP A 118 -7.90 1.44 -1.53
N LYS A 119 -8.58 2.56 -1.78
CA LYS A 119 -8.06 3.89 -1.51
C LYS A 119 -7.86 4.14 -0.02
N ASP A 120 -8.81 3.70 0.80
CA ASP A 120 -8.79 3.94 2.25
C ASP A 120 -7.60 3.24 2.89
N ALA A 121 -7.32 1.99 2.49
CA ALA A 121 -6.12 1.27 2.92
C ALA A 121 -4.84 1.92 2.35
N PHE A 122 -4.83 2.27 1.06
CA PHE A 122 -3.68 2.88 0.41
C PHE A 122 -3.24 4.17 1.10
N ASP A 123 -4.18 5.07 1.40
CA ASP A 123 -3.90 6.34 2.07
C ASP A 123 -3.35 6.12 3.48
N GLY A 124 -3.97 5.22 4.25
CA GLY A 124 -3.49 4.90 5.60
C GLY A 124 -2.07 4.33 5.62
N LEU A 125 -1.74 3.47 4.65
CA LEU A 125 -0.39 2.92 4.47
C LEU A 125 0.59 4.02 4.05
N TRP A 126 0.28 4.78 2.99
CA TRP A 126 1.16 5.81 2.44
C TRP A 126 1.43 6.92 3.46
N PHE A 127 0.41 7.44 4.12
CA PHE A 127 0.59 8.59 5.02
C PHE A 127 1.47 8.23 6.23
N ARG A 128 1.36 7.00 6.75
CA ARG A 128 2.29 6.48 7.75
C ARG A 128 3.71 6.43 7.22
N ILE A 129 3.89 5.86 6.03
CA ILE A 129 5.20 5.68 5.41
C ILE A 129 5.87 7.03 5.18
N HIS A 130 5.13 7.97 4.61
CA HIS A 130 5.58 9.33 4.37
C HIS A 130 6.02 10.01 5.68
N ASP A 131 5.19 9.98 6.71
CA ASP A 131 5.45 10.72 7.94
C ASP A 131 6.51 10.13 8.85
N SER A 132 6.81 8.84 8.67
CA SER A 132 7.77 8.14 9.53
C SER A 132 9.11 7.87 8.83
N PHE A 133 9.11 7.75 7.50
CA PHE A 133 10.23 7.19 6.75
C PHE A 133 10.65 8.01 5.52
N ARG A 134 10.12 9.22 5.30
CA ARG A 134 10.64 10.15 4.29
C ARG A 134 11.47 11.26 4.96
N PRO A 135 12.79 11.12 5.13
CA PRO A 135 13.64 12.15 5.73
C PRO A 135 13.41 13.53 5.12
N THR A 136 13.31 14.55 5.97
CA THR A 136 13.10 15.97 5.60
C THR A 136 11.79 16.29 4.87
N ALA A 137 10.94 15.30 4.58
CA ALA A 137 9.60 15.58 4.13
C ALA A 137 8.82 16.33 5.23
N THR A 138 7.87 17.15 4.82
CA THR A 138 6.98 17.83 5.76
C THR A 138 5.88 16.85 6.12
N SER A 139 5.84 16.34 7.35
CA SER A 139 4.83 15.37 7.80
C SER A 139 3.42 15.90 7.51
N TYR A 140 2.58 15.05 6.93
CA TYR A 140 1.18 15.33 6.69
C TYR A 140 0.40 15.50 7.99
N LEU A 141 0.73 14.72 9.02
CA LEU A 141 0.08 14.77 10.33
C LEU A 141 0.43 16.04 11.13
N THR A 142 1.71 16.41 11.16
CA THR A 142 2.22 17.41 12.12
C THR A 142 2.70 18.70 11.48
N GLY A 143 3.00 18.69 10.19
CA GLY A 143 3.66 19.79 9.50
C GLY A 143 5.14 19.96 9.88
N ALA A 144 5.66 19.14 10.80
CA ALA A 144 7.07 19.14 11.16
C ALA A 144 7.90 18.41 10.11
N LYS A 145 9.21 18.69 10.08
CA LYS A 145 10.13 17.95 9.23
C LYS A 145 10.39 16.57 9.84
N VAL A 146 10.20 15.52 9.04
CA VAL A 146 10.64 14.18 9.40
C VAL A 146 12.17 14.22 9.60
N PRO A 147 12.71 13.72 10.73
CA PRO A 147 14.14 13.77 10.99
C PRO A 147 14.97 13.15 9.85
N ASP A 148 16.16 13.73 9.61
CA ASP A 148 17.14 13.17 8.69
C ASP A 148 18.17 12.33 9.45
N GLY A 149 18.30 11.07 9.08
CA GLY A 149 19.33 10.16 9.56
C GLY A 149 20.70 10.34 8.91
N GLY A 150 20.84 11.34 8.04
CA GLY A 150 22.03 11.61 7.26
C GLY A 150 22.17 10.72 6.03
N TYR A 151 21.07 10.16 5.50
CA TYR A 151 21.06 9.26 4.34
C TYR A 151 20.49 9.95 3.07
N GLY A 152 20.08 11.20 3.18
CA GLY A 152 19.57 11.97 2.05
C GLY A 152 18.10 12.31 2.19
N ASN A 153 17.70 13.38 1.52
CA ASN A 153 16.38 14.01 1.65
C ASN A 153 15.31 13.46 0.71
N LEU A 154 15.65 12.50 -0.14
CA LEU A 154 14.76 11.95 -1.17
C LEU A 154 14.53 10.44 -1.04
N ILE A 155 15.17 9.78 -0.09
CA ILE A 155 15.03 8.33 0.12
C ILE A 155 13.76 7.98 0.90
N ILE A 156 13.41 6.69 0.90
CA ILE A 156 12.54 6.11 1.92
C ILE A 156 13.43 5.28 2.85
N GLY A 157 13.58 5.73 4.10
CA GLY A 157 14.40 5.03 5.09
C GLY A 157 13.80 3.67 5.41
N ASP A 158 14.63 2.64 5.47
CA ASP A 158 14.21 1.30 5.85
C ASP A 158 13.67 1.25 7.29
N GLN A 159 14.26 2.09 8.13
CA GLN A 159 13.87 2.45 9.48
C GLN A 159 13.90 3.97 9.62
N ALA A 160 13.34 4.48 10.72
CA ALA A 160 13.45 5.89 11.05
C ALA A 160 14.94 6.27 11.12
N ASN A 161 15.38 7.17 10.25
CA ASN A 161 16.77 7.64 10.14
C ASN A 161 17.81 6.61 9.64
N SER A 162 17.43 5.64 8.77
CA SER A 162 18.38 4.67 8.20
C SER A 162 18.56 4.78 6.67
N CYS A 163 19.41 3.91 6.12
CA CYS A 163 19.51 3.60 4.69
C CYS A 163 18.19 3.11 4.13
N SER A 164 18.03 3.17 2.80
CA SER A 164 16.89 2.61 2.08
C SER A 164 17.14 1.16 1.63
N ALA A 165 16.08 0.50 1.15
CA ALA A 165 16.13 -0.83 0.57
C ALA A 165 15.45 -0.80 -0.81
N THR A 166 16.20 -1.16 -1.85
CA THR A 166 15.81 -0.98 -3.26
C THR A 166 14.50 -1.67 -3.65
N ASP A 167 14.27 -2.86 -3.12
CA ASP A 167 13.02 -3.60 -3.28
C ASP A 167 11.83 -2.83 -2.70
N GLY A 168 11.93 -2.37 -1.46
CA GLY A 168 10.90 -1.51 -0.85
C GLY A 168 10.68 -0.20 -1.60
N ASP A 169 11.76 0.46 -2.03
CA ASP A 169 11.71 1.73 -2.76
C ASP A 169 10.96 1.58 -4.10
N ASN A 170 11.32 0.57 -4.90
CA ASN A 170 10.68 0.29 -6.19
C ASN A 170 9.19 0.00 -6.04
N GLU A 171 8.81 -0.73 -4.98
CA GLU A 171 7.45 -1.21 -4.80
C GLU A 171 6.55 -0.07 -4.38
N ILE A 172 7.06 0.83 -3.54
CA ILE A 172 6.38 2.07 -3.16
C ILE A 172 6.23 3.00 -4.37
N VAL A 173 7.25 3.16 -5.21
CA VAL A 173 7.13 3.96 -6.45
C VAL A 173 6.07 3.39 -7.38
N LEU A 174 6.06 2.07 -7.59
CA LEU A 174 5.05 1.42 -8.42
C LEU A 174 3.65 1.59 -7.84
N ALA A 175 3.50 1.44 -6.52
CA ALA A 175 2.22 1.61 -5.84
C ALA A 175 1.71 3.06 -5.95
N LEU A 176 2.57 4.07 -5.77
CA LEU A 176 2.24 5.49 -5.97
C LEU A 176 1.88 5.81 -7.43
N TYR A 177 2.59 5.20 -8.39
CA TYR A 177 2.24 5.33 -9.80
C TYR A 177 0.83 4.77 -10.06
N ILE A 178 0.52 3.57 -9.57
CA ILE A 178 -0.81 2.99 -9.70
C ILE A 178 -1.84 3.88 -9.00
N ALA A 179 -1.62 4.32 -7.76
CA ALA A 179 -2.53 5.23 -7.07
C ALA A 179 -2.85 6.51 -7.86
N TRP A 180 -1.83 7.13 -8.46
CA TRP A 180 -2.01 8.26 -9.37
C TRP A 180 -2.89 7.92 -10.57
N ARG A 181 -2.70 6.73 -11.17
CA ARG A 181 -3.53 6.27 -12.30
C ARG A 181 -4.96 5.93 -11.87
N GLN A 182 -5.16 5.44 -10.66
CA GLN A 182 -6.46 5.04 -10.13
C GLN A 182 -7.29 6.27 -9.72
N TRP A 183 -6.70 7.24 -9.01
CA TRP A 183 -7.44 8.29 -8.32
C TRP A 183 -7.08 9.72 -8.74
N GLY A 184 -6.07 9.90 -9.60
CA GLY A 184 -5.62 11.21 -10.09
C GLY A 184 -4.51 11.82 -9.25
N ASP A 185 -4.20 13.09 -9.51
CA ASP A 185 -3.04 13.77 -8.90
C ASP A 185 -3.20 13.95 -7.39
N ASP A 186 -4.41 14.25 -6.90
CA ASP A 186 -4.70 14.60 -5.51
C ASP A 186 -5.33 13.42 -4.75
N SER A 187 -4.92 13.19 -3.51
CA SER A 187 -5.54 12.18 -2.64
C SER A 187 -6.92 12.60 -2.12
N GLY A 188 -7.27 13.90 -2.24
CA GLY A 188 -8.47 14.46 -1.62
C GLY A 188 -8.30 14.84 -0.15
N HIS A 189 -7.12 14.59 0.43
CA HIS A 189 -6.77 14.94 1.81
C HIS A 189 -5.81 16.11 1.89
N LYS A 190 -5.97 16.94 2.93
CA LYS A 190 -5.05 18.05 3.20
C LYS A 190 -4.09 17.71 4.33
N ALA A 191 -2.81 17.94 4.09
CA ALA A 191 -1.78 17.88 5.12
C ALA A 191 -1.98 19.00 6.17
N ALA A 192 -1.30 18.89 7.31
CA ALA A 192 -1.36 19.84 8.42
C ALA A 192 -0.95 21.27 8.04
N ASN A 193 -0.14 21.42 6.99
CA ASN A 193 0.23 22.73 6.43
C ASN A 193 -0.86 23.31 5.49
N GLY A 194 -1.96 22.60 5.27
CA GLY A 194 -3.08 22.98 4.41
C GLY A 194 -2.90 22.65 2.93
N GLU A 195 -1.74 22.10 2.53
CA GLU A 195 -1.50 21.67 1.16
C GLU A 195 -2.25 20.37 0.84
N MET A 196 -2.72 20.25 -0.39
CA MET A 196 -3.29 18.99 -0.89
C MET A 196 -2.19 17.94 -1.00
N ILE A 197 -2.44 16.74 -0.47
CA ILE A 197 -1.52 15.61 -0.63
C ILE A 197 -1.69 15.07 -2.04
N SER A 198 -0.57 14.87 -2.76
CA SER A 198 -0.59 14.52 -4.18
C SER A 198 0.23 13.26 -4.47
N TYR A 199 -0.43 12.20 -4.90
CA TYR A 199 0.22 10.94 -5.28
C TYR A 199 1.26 11.14 -6.37
N LYS A 200 0.97 11.99 -7.36
CA LYS A 200 1.89 12.27 -8.46
C LYS A 200 3.13 13.03 -8.00
N LYS A 201 2.95 14.03 -7.14
CA LYS A 201 4.08 14.77 -6.55
C LYS A 201 4.95 13.80 -5.77
N ASP A 202 4.35 13.02 -4.90
CA ASP A 202 5.04 12.05 -4.06
C ASP A 202 5.77 11.00 -4.88
N MET A 203 5.10 10.41 -5.88
CA MET A 203 5.68 9.47 -6.85
C MET A 203 6.93 10.06 -7.52
N ILE A 204 6.86 11.30 -8.02
CA ILE A 204 8.00 11.97 -8.67
C ILE A 204 9.15 12.18 -7.67
N GLU A 205 8.85 12.56 -6.44
CA GLU A 205 9.86 12.77 -5.41
C GLU A 205 10.56 11.46 -5.01
N VAL A 206 9.81 10.38 -4.77
CA VAL A 206 10.42 9.06 -4.50
C VAL A 206 11.22 8.57 -5.71
N THR A 207 10.70 8.74 -6.94
CA THR A 207 11.42 8.37 -8.18
C THR A 207 12.73 9.14 -8.31
N ARG A 208 12.77 10.41 -7.91
CA ARG A 208 14.02 11.19 -7.86
C ARG A 208 14.99 10.61 -6.84
N GLY A 209 14.49 10.11 -5.70
CA GLY A 209 15.28 9.38 -4.71
C GLY A 209 16.05 8.19 -5.29
N LEU A 210 15.42 7.41 -6.19
CA LEU A 210 16.05 6.25 -6.83
C LEU A 210 17.31 6.59 -7.64
N VAL A 211 17.45 7.83 -8.09
CA VAL A 211 18.59 8.31 -8.90
C VAL A 211 19.35 9.45 -8.20
N ALA A 212 18.98 9.80 -6.97
CA ALA A 212 19.56 10.93 -6.26
C ALA A 212 21.02 10.65 -5.92
N MET A 213 21.82 11.72 -5.91
CA MET A 213 23.18 11.69 -5.37
C MET A 213 23.20 12.45 -4.06
N TYR A 214 23.78 11.85 -3.01
CA TYR A 214 23.95 12.52 -1.73
C TYR A 214 25.42 12.71 -1.37
N GLU A 215 25.91 13.93 -1.57
CA GLU A 215 27.32 14.28 -1.35
C GLU A 215 27.65 14.60 0.12
N GLU A 216 26.63 14.94 0.92
CA GLU A 216 26.79 15.43 2.30
C GLU A 216 27.34 14.37 3.26
N ARG A 217 26.93 13.11 3.10
CA ARG A 217 27.32 12.00 4.00
C ARG A 217 28.76 11.54 3.78
N PHE A 218 29.28 11.70 2.56
CA PHE A 218 30.55 11.12 2.13
C PHE A 218 31.50 12.17 1.52
N LYS A 219 31.57 13.37 2.13
CA LYS A 219 32.39 14.51 1.66
C LYS A 219 33.87 14.18 1.40
N THR A 220 34.40 13.13 2.02
CA THR A 220 35.79 12.67 1.87
C THR A 220 35.96 11.48 0.93
N GLU A 221 34.86 10.89 0.45
CA GLU A 221 34.91 9.73 -0.45
C GLU A 221 34.91 10.17 -1.92
N ASN A 222 35.33 9.26 -2.80
CA ASN A 222 35.35 9.51 -4.23
C ASN A 222 33.92 9.87 -4.70
N PRO A 223 33.70 10.94 -5.47
CA PRO A 223 32.39 11.27 -6.06
C PRO A 223 31.77 10.15 -6.91
N ARG A 224 32.57 9.17 -7.36
CA ARG A 224 32.09 7.93 -8.01
C ARG A 224 31.60 6.85 -7.04
N ARG A 225 31.76 7.09 -5.73
CA ARG A 225 31.36 6.27 -4.58
C ARG A 225 30.37 6.99 -3.66
N VAL A 226 29.98 8.23 -3.98
CA VAL A 226 28.84 8.84 -3.30
C VAL A 226 27.64 7.93 -3.50
N THR A 227 26.82 7.82 -2.47
CA THR A 227 25.59 7.07 -2.54
C THR A 227 24.73 7.69 -3.65
N THR A 228 24.64 6.94 -4.73
CA THR A 228 23.50 7.03 -5.61
C THR A 228 22.33 6.36 -4.87
N GLY A 229 21.10 6.68 -5.21
CA GLY A 229 19.97 5.83 -4.83
C GLY A 229 20.12 4.43 -5.43
N ASP A 230 19.01 3.85 -5.85
CA ASP A 230 19.02 2.50 -6.44
C ASP A 230 19.75 2.39 -7.78
N VAL A 231 19.89 3.49 -8.51
CA VAL A 231 20.50 3.51 -9.85
C VAL A 231 21.73 4.41 -9.86
N GLY A 232 22.85 3.84 -10.28
CA GLY A 232 24.14 4.52 -10.40
C GLY A 232 24.20 5.51 -11.55
N LEU A 233 25.24 6.36 -11.55
CA LEU A 233 25.57 7.25 -12.67
C LEU A 233 25.81 6.51 -14.00
N ASP A 234 26.17 5.24 -13.92
CA ASP A 234 26.36 4.34 -15.05
C ASP A 234 25.05 3.69 -15.54
N GLY A 235 23.92 4.02 -14.91
CA GLY A 235 22.61 3.46 -15.22
C GLY A 235 22.38 2.04 -14.69
N TYR A 236 23.34 1.47 -13.96
CA TYR A 236 23.20 0.13 -13.37
C TYR A 236 22.66 0.21 -11.95
N LEU A 237 21.89 -0.81 -11.56
CA LEU A 237 21.40 -0.98 -10.20
C LEU A 237 22.56 -1.07 -9.19
N LYS A 238 22.48 -0.33 -8.07
CA LYS A 238 23.52 -0.25 -7.02
C LYS A 238 23.09 -0.71 -5.62
N ASN A 239 21.85 -1.17 -5.47
CA ASN A 239 21.26 -1.63 -4.20
C ASN A 239 21.07 -0.53 -3.13
N GLY A 240 20.56 0.63 -3.55
CA GLY A 240 20.09 1.68 -2.66
C GLY A 240 21.18 2.44 -1.95
N THR A 241 20.77 3.40 -1.13
CA THR A 241 21.67 4.16 -0.25
C THR A 241 22.06 3.28 0.94
N THR A 242 22.72 2.15 0.68
CA THR A 242 23.17 1.17 1.70
C THR A 242 24.48 1.57 2.38
#